data_AF-X1IRK6-F1
#
_entry.id   AF-X1IRK6-F1
#
_cell.length_a   1.000
_cell.length_b   1.000
_cell.length_c   1.000
_cell.angle_alpha   90.00
_cell.angle_beta   90.00
_cell.angle_gamma   90.00
#
_symmetry.space_group_name_H-M   'P 1'
#
loop_
_entity.id
_entity.type
_entity.pdbx_description
1 polymer ?
#
loop_
_entity_poly.entity_id
_entity_poly.type
_entity_poly.pdbx_seq_one_letter_code
_entity_poly.pdbx_strand_id
1 'polypeptide(L)'
;MTDRPLLRCASCEAKQCRDGKDCFPSASDHKELYDDNNIAELHRTASAIEAQFYGRQTRLGETILLAKQLGCQKIGLAFCIGLSEEAKAIENIFSKHFQVVSVCCKTGGIDKKDLNLQQISSADHEVMCNPAGQAELLNQAKGEFRP
;
A
#
# COMPACT_ATOMS: atom_id res chain seq x y z
N MET A 1 -14.01 -2.30 28.84
CA MET A 1 -13.81 -2.49 27.39
C MET A 1 -15.18 -2.36 26.76
N THR A 2 -15.48 -1.21 26.15
CA THR A 2 -16.76 -0.97 25.46
C THR A 2 -16.76 -1.73 24.14
N ASP A 3 -17.76 -2.59 23.97
CA ASP A 3 -17.93 -3.47 22.81
C ASP A 3 -18.22 -2.63 21.56
N ARG A 4 -17.18 -2.27 20.80
CA ARG A 4 -17.34 -1.51 19.55
C ARG A 4 -17.77 -2.51 18.48
N PRO A 5 -18.94 -2.33 17.84
CA PRO A 5 -19.44 -3.29 16.87
C PRO A 5 -18.45 -3.47 15.72
N LEU A 6 -18.27 -4.72 15.29
CA LEU A 6 -17.44 -5.08 14.15
C LEU A 6 -17.94 -4.37 12.88
N LEU A 7 -17.07 -3.60 12.23
CA LEU A 7 -17.38 -2.88 11.01
C LEU A 7 -17.50 -3.86 9.83
N ARG A 8 -18.67 -3.89 9.16
CA ARG A 8 -18.95 -4.81 8.02
C ARG A 8 -19.35 -4.06 6.74
N CYS A 9 -18.57 -3.04 6.35
CA CYS A 9 -18.86 -2.22 5.16
C CYS A 9 -18.81 -3.00 3.83
N ALA A 10 -18.01 -4.07 3.77
CA ALA A 10 -17.87 -4.92 2.59
C ALA A 10 -19.21 -5.56 2.15
N SER A 11 -20.03 -5.98 3.11
CA SER A 11 -21.35 -6.59 2.87
C SER A 11 -22.52 -5.59 2.88
N CYS A 12 -22.26 -4.28 3.04
CA CYS A 12 -23.31 -3.27 3.04
C CYS A 12 -23.78 -2.99 1.61
N GLU A 13 -25.03 -3.34 1.29
CA GLU A 13 -25.66 -3.09 -0.01
C GLU A 13 -26.26 -1.67 -0.11
N ALA A 14 -26.65 -1.08 1.01
CA ALA A 14 -27.36 0.21 1.03
C ALA A 14 -26.51 1.39 0.55
N LYS A 15 -25.18 1.36 0.77
CA LYS A 15 -24.19 2.37 0.33
C LYS A 15 -24.59 3.85 0.52
N GLN A 16 -25.45 4.16 1.49
CA GLN A 16 -25.97 5.52 1.76
C GLN A 16 -24.87 6.54 2.12
N CYS A 17 -23.66 6.09 2.47
CA CYS A 17 -22.51 6.96 2.65
C CYS A 17 -22.11 7.71 1.37
N ARG A 18 -22.45 7.16 0.19
CA ARG A 18 -22.32 7.86 -1.10
C ARG A 18 -23.11 9.17 -1.11
N ASP A 19 -24.25 9.19 -0.42
CA ASP A 19 -25.15 10.34 -0.33
C ASP A 19 -24.92 11.16 0.95
N GLY A 20 -23.81 10.93 1.65
CA GLY A 20 -23.38 11.72 2.81
C GLY A 20 -23.77 11.17 4.18
N LYS A 21 -24.34 9.97 4.28
CA LYS A 21 -24.61 9.35 5.60
C LYS A 21 -23.31 9.03 6.35
N ASP A 22 -23.15 9.58 7.55
CA ASP A 22 -22.15 9.14 8.52
C ASP A 22 -22.62 7.83 9.18
N CYS A 23 -22.14 6.71 8.67
CA CYS A 23 -22.55 5.38 9.14
C CYS A 23 -22.02 5.04 10.55
N PHE A 24 -21.02 5.76 11.06
CA PHE A 24 -20.32 5.44 12.30
C PHE A 24 -20.09 6.67 13.20
N PRO A 25 -21.10 7.56 13.33
CA PRO A 25 -21.02 8.90 13.93
C PRO A 25 -19.63 9.39 14.35
N SER A 26 -18.71 9.53 13.39
CA SER A 26 -17.30 9.85 13.63
C SER A 26 -16.72 10.78 12.57
N ALA A 27 -17.57 11.38 11.73
CA ALA A 27 -17.12 12.27 10.68
C ALA A 27 -16.40 13.53 11.21
N SER A 28 -16.74 14.02 12.41
CA SER A 28 -16.00 15.11 13.07
C SER A 28 -14.57 14.68 13.37
N ASP A 29 -14.43 13.59 14.12
CA ASP A 29 -13.14 13.10 14.64
C ASP A 29 -12.23 12.70 13.47
N HIS A 30 -12.80 12.14 12.40
CA HIS A 30 -12.05 11.80 11.20
C HIS A 30 -11.59 13.01 10.39
N LYS A 31 -12.30 14.15 10.46
CA LYS A 31 -11.84 15.39 9.81
C LYS A 31 -10.58 15.94 10.47
N GLU A 32 -10.49 15.82 11.79
CA GLU A 32 -9.30 16.24 12.57
C GLU A 32 -8.04 15.46 12.18
N LEU A 33 -8.18 14.24 11.63
CA LEU A 33 -7.03 13.49 11.09
C LEU A 33 -6.33 14.22 9.93
N TYR A 34 -7.02 15.12 9.24
CA TYR A 34 -6.45 15.94 8.16
C TYR A 34 -5.83 17.25 8.67
N ASP A 35 -5.77 17.46 9.98
CA ASP A 35 -4.96 18.54 10.58
C ASP A 35 -3.46 18.17 10.58
N ASP A 36 -3.14 16.87 10.48
CA ASP A 36 -1.77 16.43 10.20
C ASP A 36 -1.38 16.84 8.78
N ASN A 37 -0.36 17.70 8.67
CA ASN A 37 0.07 18.27 7.39
C ASN A 37 0.45 17.21 6.34
N ASN A 38 1.05 16.08 6.75
CA ASN A 38 1.46 15.03 5.81
C ASN A 38 0.23 14.32 5.25
N ILE A 39 -0.75 13.99 6.12
CA ILE A 39 -2.02 13.39 5.70
C ILE A 39 -2.78 14.36 4.80
N ALA A 40 -2.82 15.64 5.18
CA ALA A 40 -3.52 16.68 4.46
C ALA A 40 -2.93 16.92 3.06
N GLU A 41 -1.60 17.00 2.95
CA GLU A 41 -0.90 17.18 1.68
C GLU A 41 -1.08 15.98 0.75
N LEU A 42 -0.88 14.76 1.28
CA LEU A 42 -1.12 13.53 0.53
C LEU A 42 -2.55 13.48 -0.01
N HIS A 43 -3.54 13.75 0.86
CA HIS A 43 -4.94 13.71 0.48
C HIS A 43 -5.30 14.78 -0.56
N ARG A 44 -4.92 16.04 -0.34
CA ARG A 44 -5.18 17.13 -1.30
C ARG A 44 -4.58 16.81 -2.67
N THR A 45 -3.38 16.26 -2.69
CA THR A 45 -2.67 15.91 -3.92
C THR A 45 -3.38 14.76 -4.65
N ALA A 46 -3.71 13.69 -3.93
CA ALA A 46 -4.43 12.55 -4.49
C ALA A 46 -5.81 12.97 -5.05
N SER A 47 -6.58 13.76 -4.30
CA SER A 47 -7.89 14.26 -4.76
C SER A 47 -7.79 15.19 -5.97
N ALA A 48 -6.74 16.02 -6.05
CA ALA A 48 -6.51 16.85 -7.23
C ALA A 48 -6.22 16.01 -8.48
N ILE A 49 -5.41 14.94 -8.34
CA ILE A 49 -5.10 14.02 -9.43
C ILE A 49 -6.34 13.26 -9.87
N GLU A 50 -7.14 12.74 -8.94
CA GLU A 50 -8.42 12.11 -9.25
C GLU A 50 -9.30 13.07 -10.07
N ALA A 51 -9.54 14.29 -9.57
CA ALA A 51 -10.40 15.26 -10.26
C ALA A 51 -9.92 15.60 -11.68
N GLN A 52 -8.60 15.61 -11.92
CA GLN A 52 -8.02 15.97 -13.22
C GLN A 52 -7.92 14.79 -14.20
N PHE A 53 -7.71 13.57 -13.68
CA PHE A 53 -7.31 12.41 -14.47
C PHE A 53 -8.25 11.19 -14.33
N TYR A 54 -9.37 11.31 -13.60
CA TYR A 54 -10.33 10.22 -13.43
C TYR A 54 -10.78 9.65 -14.78
N GLY A 55 -10.55 8.34 -14.96
CA GLY A 55 -10.89 7.61 -16.19
C GLY A 55 -10.01 7.96 -17.41
N ARG A 56 -8.95 8.76 -17.23
CA ARG A 56 -8.02 9.18 -18.30
C ARG A 56 -6.63 8.59 -18.17
N GLN A 57 -6.21 8.27 -16.94
CA GLN A 57 -4.94 7.62 -16.67
C GLN A 57 -5.15 6.20 -16.16
N THR A 58 -4.15 5.34 -16.35
CA THR A 58 -4.11 4.04 -15.67
C THR A 58 -3.80 4.27 -14.19
N ARG A 59 -4.13 3.31 -13.32
CA ARG A 59 -3.80 3.41 -11.90
C ARG A 59 -2.30 3.63 -11.66
N LEU A 60 -1.44 2.94 -12.41
CA LEU A 60 0.02 3.16 -12.35
C LEU A 60 0.40 4.59 -12.82
N GLY A 61 -0.29 5.13 -13.82
CA GLY A 61 -0.11 6.51 -14.26
C GLY A 61 -0.48 7.52 -13.18
N GLU A 62 -1.62 7.34 -12.51
CA GLU A 62 -2.02 8.16 -11.36
C GLU A 62 -1.01 8.07 -10.21
N THR A 63 -0.48 6.88 -9.93
CA THR A 63 0.59 6.68 -8.94
C THR A 63 1.84 7.49 -9.29
N ILE A 64 2.27 7.48 -10.55
CA ILE A 64 3.42 8.27 -11.02
C ILE A 64 3.16 9.76 -10.87
N LEU A 65 1.97 10.24 -11.24
CA LEU A 65 1.60 11.65 -11.09
C LEU A 65 1.60 12.07 -9.62
N LEU A 66 1.06 11.23 -8.74
CA LEU A 66 1.00 11.47 -7.30
C LEU A 66 2.40 11.57 -6.71
N ALA A 67 3.25 10.57 -6.95
CA ALA A 67 4.62 10.57 -6.46
C ALA A 67 5.43 11.77 -6.97
N LYS A 68 5.25 12.18 -8.25
CA LYS A 68 5.89 13.38 -8.79
C LYS A 68 5.41 14.66 -8.10
N GLN A 69 4.10 14.79 -7.89
CA GLN A 69 3.52 15.99 -7.29
C GLN A 69 3.91 16.13 -5.80
N LEU A 70 4.13 15.01 -5.11
CA LEU A 70 4.69 14.96 -3.75
C LEU A 70 6.22 15.11 -3.71
N GLY A 71 6.87 15.32 -4.87
CA GLY A 71 8.32 15.52 -4.95
C GLY A 71 9.16 14.26 -4.72
N CYS A 72 8.55 13.07 -4.70
CA CYS A 72 9.25 11.82 -4.44
C CYS A 72 10.29 11.54 -5.53
N GLN A 73 11.51 11.21 -5.11
CA GLN A 73 12.60 10.80 -5.98
C GLN A 73 12.79 9.28 -5.98
N LYS A 74 12.33 8.60 -4.91
CA LYS A 74 12.52 7.17 -4.72
C LYS A 74 11.23 6.41 -4.36
N ILE A 75 10.99 5.31 -5.07
CA ILE A 75 9.83 4.43 -4.89
C ILE A 75 10.25 3.07 -4.37
N GLY A 76 9.55 2.59 -3.34
CA GLY A 76 9.67 1.23 -2.85
C GLY A 76 8.63 0.30 -3.49
N LEU A 77 9.04 -0.88 -3.96
CA LEU A 77 8.17 -1.89 -4.56
C LEU A 77 8.32 -3.22 -3.79
N ALA A 78 7.39 -3.51 -2.88
CA ALA A 78 7.28 -4.83 -2.24
C ALA A 78 6.44 -5.76 -3.13
N PHE A 79 6.90 -7.00 -3.36
CA PHE A 79 6.18 -7.93 -4.23
C PHE A 79 6.29 -9.38 -3.77
N CYS A 80 5.33 -10.21 -4.21
CA CYS A 80 5.37 -11.66 -4.01
C CYS A 80 6.31 -12.33 -5.03
N ILE A 81 7.04 -13.37 -4.63
CA ILE A 81 7.89 -14.13 -5.56
C ILE A 81 7.13 -14.70 -6.76
N GLY A 82 5.85 -15.04 -6.59
CA GLY A 82 4.99 -15.53 -7.67
C GLY A 82 4.52 -14.45 -8.65
N LEU A 83 4.82 -13.18 -8.38
CA LEU A 83 4.49 -12.02 -9.22
C LEU A 83 5.76 -11.29 -9.68
N SER A 84 6.88 -12.02 -9.84
CA SER A 84 8.17 -11.42 -10.16
C SER A 84 8.21 -10.77 -11.54
N GLU A 85 7.51 -11.33 -12.53
CA GLU A 85 7.47 -10.78 -13.88
C GLU A 85 6.62 -9.49 -13.94
N GLU A 86 5.49 -9.45 -13.23
CA GLU A 86 4.67 -8.25 -13.07
C GLU A 86 5.45 -7.16 -12.32
N ALA A 87 6.13 -7.54 -11.23
CA ALA A 87 6.97 -6.62 -10.47
C ALA A 87 8.08 -6.01 -11.35
N LYS A 88 8.74 -6.83 -12.17
CA LYS A 88 9.75 -6.37 -13.14
C LYS A 88 9.16 -5.41 -14.18
N ALA A 89 7.96 -5.69 -14.69
CA ALA A 89 7.28 -4.79 -15.61
C ALA A 89 6.96 -3.43 -14.95
N ILE A 90 6.48 -3.44 -13.71
CA ILE A 90 6.20 -2.23 -12.93
C ILE A 90 7.50 -1.46 -12.63
N GLU A 91 8.56 -2.14 -12.21
CA GLU A 91 9.87 -1.55 -11.97
C GLU A 91 10.42 -0.86 -13.22
N ASN A 92 10.29 -1.48 -14.40
CA ASN A 92 10.71 -0.88 -15.68
C ASN A 92 9.91 0.38 -16.03
N ILE A 93 8.63 0.46 -15.63
CA ILE A 93 7.81 1.65 -15.82
C ILE A 93 8.25 2.75 -14.85
N PHE A 94 8.39 2.44 -13.57
CA PHE A 94 8.74 3.42 -12.54
C PHE A 94 10.18 3.93 -12.64
N SER A 95 11.12 3.09 -13.08
CA SER A 95 12.53 3.45 -13.26
C SER A 95 12.76 4.55 -14.31
N LYS A 96 11.76 4.84 -15.15
CA LYS A 96 11.79 5.99 -16.09
C LYS A 96 11.54 7.33 -15.40
N HIS A 97 11.12 7.33 -14.14
CA HIS A 97 10.66 8.51 -13.42
C HIS A 97 11.29 8.65 -12.03
N PHE A 98 11.69 7.54 -11.41
CA PHE A 98 12.16 7.51 -10.03
C PHE A 98 13.34 6.54 -9.88
N GLN A 99 14.09 6.67 -8.79
CA GLN A 99 14.92 5.57 -8.30
C GLN A 99 14.00 4.50 -7.69
N VAL A 100 14.09 3.26 -8.18
CA VAL A 100 13.25 2.16 -7.68
C VAL A 100 14.06 1.24 -6.78
N VAL A 101 13.45 0.84 -5.66
CA VAL A 101 13.96 -0.21 -4.77
C VAL A 101 12.90 -1.30 -4.69
N SER A 102 13.20 -2.50 -5.19
CA SER A 102 12.28 -3.63 -5.19
C SER A 102 12.69 -4.70 -4.17
N VAL A 103 11.72 -5.26 -3.44
CA VAL A 103 11.97 -6.24 -2.38
C VAL A 103 10.98 -7.41 -2.47
N CYS A 104 11.50 -8.61 -2.71
CA CYS A 104 10.73 -9.85 -2.81
C CYS A 104 10.27 -10.35 -1.42
N CYS A 105 9.11 -11.00 -1.37
CA CYS A 105 8.52 -11.53 -0.13
C CYS A 105 9.35 -12.63 0.54
N LYS A 106 10.28 -13.27 -0.17
CA LYS A 106 11.17 -14.31 0.38
C LYS A 106 12.50 -13.74 0.91
N THR A 107 12.64 -12.42 0.97
CA THR A 107 13.84 -11.76 1.49
C THR A 107 14.19 -12.26 2.89
N GLY A 108 15.49 -12.46 3.13
CA GLY A 108 16.02 -13.07 4.34
C GLY A 108 16.02 -14.60 4.34
N GLY A 109 15.28 -15.28 3.46
CA GLY A 109 15.35 -16.75 3.31
C GLY A 109 14.97 -17.55 4.56
N ILE A 110 14.19 -16.96 5.47
CA ILE A 110 13.87 -17.54 6.79
C ILE A 110 12.98 -18.77 6.60
N ASP A 111 13.39 -19.92 7.15
CA ASP A 111 12.58 -21.12 7.14
C ASP A 111 11.40 -20.95 8.10
N LYS A 112 10.22 -21.41 7.70
CA LYS A 112 9.05 -21.48 8.58
C LYS A 112 9.33 -22.24 9.88
N LYS A 113 10.19 -23.26 9.85
CA LYS A 113 10.60 -24.06 11.02
C LYS A 113 11.31 -23.20 12.08
N ASP A 114 12.10 -22.21 11.67
CA ASP A 114 12.83 -21.33 12.60
C ASP A 114 11.89 -20.55 13.53
N LEU A 115 10.66 -20.31 13.08
CA LEU A 115 9.63 -19.56 13.80
C LEU A 115 8.42 -20.42 14.20
N ASN A 116 8.51 -21.75 14.10
CA ASN A 116 7.41 -22.68 14.38
C ASN A 116 6.12 -22.39 13.59
N LEU A 117 6.26 -21.96 12.34
CA LEU A 117 5.13 -21.63 11.47
C LEU A 117 4.61 -22.87 10.74
N GLN A 118 3.32 -22.88 10.45
CA GLN A 118 2.68 -23.93 9.67
C GLN A 118 3.20 -23.92 8.21
N GLN A 119 3.64 -25.08 7.76
CA GLN A 119 4.09 -25.32 6.39
C GLN A 119 2.92 -25.71 5.49
N ILE A 120 2.99 -25.34 4.22
CA ILE A 120 1.98 -25.68 3.21
C ILE A 120 2.21 -27.12 2.74
N SER A 121 3.47 -27.52 2.63
CA SER A 121 3.87 -28.86 2.19
C SER A 121 4.62 -29.60 3.31
N SER A 122 4.78 -30.91 3.15
CA SER A 122 5.66 -31.72 3.99
C SER A 122 7.13 -31.60 3.59
N ALA A 123 7.51 -30.55 2.85
CA ALA A 123 8.87 -30.35 2.40
C ALA A 123 9.81 -30.12 3.60
N ASP A 124 11.08 -30.48 3.42
CA ASP A 124 12.08 -30.28 4.46
C ASP A 124 12.43 -28.80 4.67
N HIS A 125 12.16 -27.95 3.69
CA HIS A 125 12.46 -26.53 3.74
C HIS A 125 11.35 -25.73 3.06
N GLU A 126 10.74 -24.79 3.77
CA GLU A 126 9.73 -23.88 3.22
C GLU A 126 9.95 -22.45 3.73
N VAL A 127 10.45 -21.59 2.85
CA VAL A 127 10.74 -20.19 3.19
C VAL A 127 9.44 -19.41 3.43
N MET A 128 9.37 -18.69 4.55
CA MET A 128 8.21 -17.84 4.87
C MET A 128 8.09 -16.63 3.93
N CYS A 129 6.90 -16.05 3.82
CA CYS A 129 6.80 -14.66 3.36
C CYS A 129 7.21 -13.75 4.52
N ASN A 130 8.11 -12.80 4.27
CA ASN A 130 8.70 -11.92 5.26
C ASN A 130 8.25 -10.46 5.07
N PRO A 131 6.97 -10.12 5.35
CA PRO A 131 6.47 -8.76 5.18
C PRO A 131 7.16 -7.75 6.11
N ALA A 132 7.58 -8.18 7.30
CA ALA A 132 8.34 -7.34 8.23
C ALA A 132 9.71 -6.96 7.63
N GLY A 133 10.45 -7.93 7.09
CA GLY A 133 11.72 -7.68 6.40
C GLY A 133 11.55 -6.87 5.13
N GLN A 134 10.45 -7.03 4.38
CA GLN A 134 10.14 -6.16 3.24
C GLN A 134 9.99 -4.70 3.68
N ALA A 135 9.19 -4.44 4.71
CA ALA A 135 8.99 -3.09 5.24
C ALA A 135 10.29 -2.50 5.78
N GLU A 136 11.10 -3.28 6.50
CA GLU A 136 12.39 -2.86 7.03
C GLU A 136 13.36 -2.47 5.92
N LEU A 137 13.58 -3.33 4.92
CA LEU A 137 14.51 -3.05 3.82
C LEU A 137 14.07 -1.81 3.01
N LEU A 138 12.76 -1.64 2.79
CA LEU A 138 12.23 -0.45 2.13
C LEU A 138 12.39 0.83 2.98
N ASN A 139 12.22 0.73 4.30
CA ASN A 139 12.51 1.82 5.24
C ASN A 139 14.01 2.21 5.18
N GLN A 140 14.91 1.23 5.26
CA GLN A 140 16.36 1.43 5.23
C GLN A 140 16.82 2.06 3.91
N ALA A 141 16.24 1.62 2.79
CA ALA A 141 16.53 2.19 1.48
C ALA A 141 15.93 3.60 1.27
N LYS A 142 15.21 4.13 2.28
CA LYS A 142 14.49 5.41 2.25
C LYS A 142 13.49 5.50 1.10
N GLY A 143 12.70 4.44 0.88
CA GLY A 143 11.57 4.53 -0.05
C GLY A 143 10.59 5.59 0.45
N GLU A 144 10.50 6.71 -0.27
CA GLU A 144 9.72 7.91 0.09
C GLU A 144 8.24 7.72 -0.20
N PHE A 145 7.93 6.94 -1.25
CA PHE A 145 6.56 6.56 -1.57
C PHE A 145 6.48 5.05 -1.84
N ARG A 146 5.45 4.44 -1.26
CA ARG A 146 5.25 2.98 -1.20
C ARG A 146 3.81 2.68 -1.63
N PRO A 147 3.58 2.48 -2.93
CA PRO A 147 2.24 2.21 -3.48
C PRO A 147 1.64 0.90 -2.97
#